data_AF-A0A7M1KNG7-F1
#
_entry.id   AF-A0A7M1KNG7-F1
#
_cell.length_a   1.000
_cell.length_b   1.000
_cell.length_c   1.000
_cell.angle_alpha   90.00
_cell.angle_beta   90.00
_cell.angle_gamma   90.00
#
_symmetry.space_group_name_H-M   'P 1'
#
loop_
_entity.id
_entity.type
_entity.pdbx_description
1 polymer ?
#
loop_
_entity_poly.entity_id
_entity_poly.type
_entity_poly.pdbx_seq_one_letter_code
_entity_poly.pdbx_strand_id
1 'polypeptide(L)'
;MGDIRFTPAQVASRSGTAQMDKDVRHWLVGLPIDERLDFLKQLWPLNYRYTLKLLQAAQLPRQENEDMFRHLLRTGQHNTAQELIKRLEPVLGERRFWQIASQEVVTPVMREFLNYYGGGRLESQSDEK
;
A
#
# COMPACT_ATOMS: atom_id res chain seq x y z
N MET A 1 -18.31 9.98 -19.97
CA MET A 1 -16.91 9.50 -19.99
C MET A 1 -16.08 10.61 -19.38
N GLY A 2 -15.66 10.46 -18.12
CA GLY A 2 -14.96 11.51 -17.38
C GLY A 2 -13.48 11.51 -17.74
N ASP A 3 -12.96 12.68 -18.11
CA ASP A 3 -11.52 12.90 -18.30
C ASP A 3 -10.74 12.43 -17.06
N ILE A 4 -9.88 11.43 -17.24
CA ILE A 4 -8.90 11.04 -16.21
C ILE A 4 -7.91 12.21 -16.09
N ARG A 5 -8.15 13.06 -15.09
CA ARG A 5 -7.38 14.30 -14.87
C ARG A 5 -5.92 14.08 -14.48
N PHE A 6 -5.60 12.91 -13.91
CA PHE A 6 -4.26 12.58 -13.45
C PHE A 6 -3.83 11.19 -13.92
N THR A 7 -2.64 11.10 -14.51
CA THR A 7 -2.03 9.79 -14.84
C THR A 7 -0.99 9.38 -13.80
N PRO A 8 -0.72 8.08 -13.61
CA PRO A 8 0.29 7.61 -12.66
C PRO A 8 1.67 8.21 -12.90
N ALA A 9 2.09 8.38 -14.17
CA ALA A 9 3.37 8.98 -14.51
C ALA A 9 3.45 10.48 -14.16
N GLN A 10 2.37 11.24 -14.40
CA GLN A 10 2.31 12.65 -14.00
C GLN A 10 2.37 12.81 -12.49
N VAL A 11 1.66 11.95 -11.77
CA VAL A 11 1.60 11.97 -10.31
C VAL A 11 2.93 11.54 -9.70
N ALA A 12 3.58 10.50 -10.25
CA ALA A 12 4.88 10.03 -9.78
C ALA A 12 5.98 11.10 -9.91
N SER A 13 5.96 11.88 -10.99
CA SER A 13 6.97 12.92 -11.29
C SER A 13 6.74 14.25 -10.59
N ARG A 14 5.50 14.56 -10.16
CA ARG A 14 5.12 15.87 -9.57
C ARG A 14 4.66 15.78 -8.12
N SER A 15 4.79 14.63 -7.47
CA SER A 15 4.45 14.45 -6.05
C SER A 15 5.30 15.36 -5.17
N GLY A 16 4.70 15.99 -4.14
CA GLY A 16 5.45 16.75 -3.12
C GLY A 16 5.09 18.22 -2.97
N THR A 17 4.21 18.77 -3.81
CA THR A 17 3.56 20.06 -3.52
C THR A 17 2.24 19.83 -2.79
N ALA A 18 1.99 20.59 -1.72
CA ALA A 18 0.81 20.38 -0.86
C ALA A 18 -0.52 20.53 -1.63
N GLN A 19 -0.56 21.44 -2.61
CA GLN A 19 -1.74 21.64 -3.45
C GLN A 19 -2.00 20.46 -4.39
N MET A 20 -0.98 19.98 -5.10
CA MET A 20 -1.11 18.80 -5.97
C MET A 20 -1.52 17.56 -5.15
N ASP A 21 -0.95 17.38 -3.97
CA ASP A 21 -1.32 16.26 -3.09
C ASP A 21 -2.78 16.31 -2.67
N LYS A 22 -3.30 17.50 -2.38
CA LYS A 22 -4.72 17.70 -2.05
C LYS A 22 -5.61 17.39 -3.25
N ASP A 23 -5.24 17.87 -4.43
CA ASP A 23 -6.03 17.68 -5.65
C ASP A 23 -6.07 16.22 -6.09
N VAL A 24 -4.93 15.52 -6.05
CA VAL A 24 -4.86 14.09 -6.38
C VAL A 24 -5.68 13.26 -5.41
N ARG A 25 -5.61 13.53 -4.10
CA ARG A 25 -6.43 12.81 -3.10
C ARG A 25 -7.92 13.03 -3.33
N HIS A 26 -8.34 14.28 -3.55
CA HIS A 26 -9.76 14.60 -3.77
C HIS A 26 -10.29 13.93 -5.04
N TRP A 27 -9.51 13.99 -6.12
CA TRP A 27 -9.84 13.30 -7.36
C TRP A 27 -9.91 11.78 -7.19
N LEU A 28 -8.92 11.17 -6.52
CA LEU A 28 -8.87 9.73 -6.30
C LEU A 28 -10.11 9.23 -5.55
N VAL A 29 -10.53 9.93 -4.48
CA VAL A 29 -11.74 9.57 -3.72
C VAL A 29 -13.03 9.78 -4.55
N GLY A 30 -12.99 10.55 -5.62
CA GLY A 30 -14.12 10.71 -6.56
C GLY A 30 -14.28 9.54 -7.54
N LEU A 31 -13.27 8.69 -7.72
CA LEU A 31 -13.32 7.58 -8.67
C LEU A 31 -14.14 6.39 -8.12
N PRO A 32 -14.69 5.53 -8.98
CA PRO A 32 -15.12 4.18 -8.60
C PRO A 32 -13.99 3.39 -7.92
N ILE A 33 -14.33 2.48 -7.00
CA ILE A 33 -13.35 1.72 -6.21
C ILE A 33 -12.35 0.97 -7.11
N ASP A 34 -12.83 0.31 -8.17
CA ASP A 34 -11.99 -0.45 -9.09
C ASP A 34 -10.95 0.43 -9.78
N GLU A 35 -11.36 1.63 -10.22
CA GLU A 35 -10.49 2.62 -10.83
C GLU A 35 -9.45 3.19 -9.83
N ARG A 36 -9.83 3.36 -8.55
CA ARG A 36 -8.87 3.75 -7.50
C ARG A 36 -7.80 2.69 -7.32
N LEU A 37 -8.22 1.43 -7.24
CA LEU A 37 -7.32 0.30 -7.05
C LEU A 37 -6.35 0.18 -8.23
N ASP A 38 -6.86 0.26 -9.45
CA ASP A 38 -6.04 0.17 -10.66
C ASP A 38 -5.06 1.33 -10.78
N PHE A 39 -5.49 2.56 -10.45
CA PHE A 39 -4.60 3.71 -10.39
C PHE A 39 -3.45 3.50 -9.38
N LEU A 40 -3.78 3.04 -8.17
CA LEU A 40 -2.79 2.79 -7.11
C LEU A 40 -1.81 1.67 -7.49
N LYS A 41 -2.29 0.59 -8.11
CA LYS A 41 -1.43 -0.50 -8.63
C LYS A 41 -0.48 0.00 -9.72
N GLN A 42 -0.93 0.85 -10.63
CA GLN A 42 -0.09 1.42 -11.68
C GLN A 42 0.93 2.43 -11.13
N LEU A 43 0.57 3.17 -10.07
CA LEU A 43 1.46 4.13 -9.43
C LEU A 43 2.54 3.45 -8.56
N TRP A 44 2.23 2.29 -7.97
CA TRP A 44 3.12 1.55 -7.09
C TRP A 44 4.57 1.41 -7.60
N PRO A 45 4.82 0.86 -8.81
CA PRO A 45 6.19 0.69 -9.32
C PRO A 45 6.87 2.02 -9.66
N LEU A 46 6.10 3.10 -9.85
CA LEU A 46 6.63 4.43 -10.22
C LEU A 46 7.02 5.25 -8.99
N ASN A 47 6.22 5.16 -7.92
CA ASN A 47 6.44 5.91 -6.69
C ASN A 47 5.75 5.22 -5.50
N TYR A 48 6.42 4.21 -4.95
CA TYR A 48 5.87 3.37 -3.87
C TYR A 48 5.50 4.18 -2.62
N ARG A 49 6.34 5.16 -2.23
CA ARG A 49 6.12 5.99 -1.05
C ARG A 49 4.86 6.84 -1.19
N TYR A 50 4.67 7.43 -2.38
CA TYR A 50 3.49 8.25 -2.62
C TYR A 50 2.23 7.40 -2.78
N THR A 51 2.34 6.23 -3.40
CA THR A 51 1.25 5.24 -3.49
C THR A 51 0.71 4.91 -2.11
N LEU A 52 1.57 4.62 -1.13
CA LEU A 52 1.13 4.29 0.23
C LEU A 52 0.47 5.49 0.94
N LYS A 53 0.95 6.72 0.70
CA LYS A 53 0.28 7.93 1.21
C LYS A 53 -1.12 8.11 0.61
N LEU A 54 -1.27 7.85 -0.69
CA LEU A 54 -2.57 7.94 -1.36
C LEU A 54 -3.51 6.82 -0.93
N LEU A 55 -3.00 5.60 -0.73
CA LEU A 55 -3.80 4.47 -0.27
C LEU A 55 -4.47 4.78 1.07
N GLN A 56 -3.74 5.35 2.04
CA GLN A 56 -4.32 5.79 3.32
C GLN A 56 -5.46 6.80 3.14
N ALA A 57 -5.41 7.62 2.08
CA ALA A 57 -6.41 8.64 1.78
C ALA A 57 -7.52 8.16 0.82
N ALA A 58 -7.39 6.98 0.21
CA ALA A 58 -8.27 6.51 -0.85
C ALA A 58 -9.66 6.06 -0.36
N GLN A 59 -9.86 6.00 0.96
CA GLN A 59 -11.11 5.60 1.61
C GLN A 59 -11.66 4.27 1.06
N LEU A 60 -10.74 3.32 0.85
CA LEU A 60 -11.11 1.99 0.40
C LEU A 60 -11.84 1.25 1.53
N PRO A 61 -12.83 0.41 1.21
CA PRO A 61 -13.38 -0.49 2.21
C PRO A 61 -12.33 -1.51 2.66
N ARG A 62 -12.64 -2.21 3.75
CA ARG A 62 -11.66 -3.08 4.43
C ARG A 62 -11.11 -4.16 3.51
N GLN A 63 -11.98 -4.83 2.76
CA GLN A 63 -11.60 -5.95 1.89
C GLN A 63 -10.59 -5.50 0.83
N GLU A 64 -10.82 -4.34 0.23
CA GLU A 64 -9.98 -3.75 -0.81
C GLU A 64 -8.63 -3.29 -0.27
N ASN A 65 -8.58 -2.78 0.97
CA ASN A 65 -7.31 -2.51 1.64
C ASN A 65 -6.51 -3.80 1.87
N GLU A 66 -7.16 -4.88 2.28
CA GLU A 66 -6.50 -6.18 2.46
C GLU A 66 -5.98 -6.73 1.13
N ASP A 67 -6.79 -6.71 0.08
CA ASP A 67 -6.40 -7.20 -1.25
C ASP A 67 -5.28 -6.36 -1.87
N MET A 68 -5.33 -5.04 -1.67
CA MET A 68 -4.26 -4.17 -2.07
C MET A 68 -2.98 -4.44 -1.27
N PHE A 69 -3.08 -4.69 0.04
CA PHE A 69 -1.91 -5.07 0.84
C PHE A 69 -1.26 -6.37 0.34
N ARG A 70 -2.06 -7.41 0.06
CA ARG A 70 -1.56 -8.67 -0.54
C ARG A 70 -0.85 -8.42 -1.86
N HIS A 71 -1.43 -7.59 -2.73
CA HIS A 71 -0.80 -7.21 -3.99
C HIS A 71 0.56 -6.52 -3.77
N LEU A 72 0.62 -5.55 -2.85
CA LEU A 72 1.83 -4.79 -2.54
C LEU A 72 2.93 -5.68 -1.93
N LEU A 73 2.58 -6.66 -1.10
CA LEU A 73 3.53 -7.64 -0.56
C LEU A 73 4.16 -8.51 -1.66
N ARG A 74 3.37 -8.90 -2.67
CA ARG A 74 3.82 -9.75 -3.78
C ARG A 74 4.66 -8.99 -4.81
N THR A 75 4.34 -7.71 -5.05
CA THR A 75 5.00 -6.91 -6.10
C THR A 75 6.03 -5.94 -5.56
N GLY A 76 6.08 -5.73 -4.25
CA GLY A 76 7.01 -4.82 -3.60
C GLY A 76 8.43 -5.35 -3.50
N GLN A 77 9.39 -4.45 -3.55
CA GLN A 77 10.77 -4.74 -3.20
C GLN A 77 10.98 -4.68 -1.68
N HIS A 78 11.99 -5.37 -1.16
CA HIS A 78 12.27 -5.47 0.27
C HIS A 78 12.41 -4.12 0.98
N ASN A 79 12.94 -3.10 0.29
CA ASN A 79 13.07 -1.73 0.80
C ASN A 79 11.72 -1.03 1.11
N THR A 80 10.59 -1.62 0.71
CA THR A 80 9.25 -1.10 0.99
C THR A 80 8.70 -1.56 2.34
N ALA A 81 9.29 -2.59 2.96
CA ALA A 81 8.76 -3.23 4.18
C ALA A 81 8.45 -2.25 5.31
N GLN A 82 9.38 -1.35 5.63
CA GLN A 82 9.19 -0.36 6.70
C GLN A 82 8.02 0.59 6.40
N GLU A 83 7.89 1.05 5.16
CA GLU A 83 6.78 1.93 4.78
C GLU A 83 5.45 1.17 4.69
N LEU A 84 5.45 -0.12 4.31
CA LEU A 84 4.25 -0.96 4.37
C LEU A 84 3.73 -1.07 5.80
N ILE A 85 4.59 -1.38 6.77
CA ILE A 85 4.23 -1.43 8.20
C ILE A 85 3.67 -0.08 8.64
N LYS A 86 4.46 0.99 8.47
CA LYS A 86 4.09 2.34 8.91
C LYS A 86 2.76 2.84 8.34
N ARG A 87 2.41 2.44 7.12
CA ARG A 87 1.27 3.00 6.39
C ARG A 87 0.04 2.10 6.44
N LEU A 88 0.20 0.78 6.44
CA LEU A 88 -0.93 -0.14 6.35
C LEU A 88 -1.30 -0.80 7.66
N GLU A 89 -0.38 -0.90 8.63
CA GLU A 89 -0.72 -1.38 9.96
C GLU A 89 -1.83 -0.52 10.60
N PRO A 90 -1.80 0.83 10.52
CA PRO A 90 -2.90 1.66 11.03
C PRO A 90 -4.22 1.52 10.26
N VAL A 91 -4.17 1.09 9.00
CA VAL A 91 -5.36 0.95 8.14
C VAL A 91 -6.05 -0.39 8.37
N LEU A 92 -5.27 -1.46 8.51
CA LEU A 92 -5.77 -2.83 8.67
C LEU A 92 -5.95 -3.23 10.14
N GLY A 93 -5.26 -2.53 11.05
CA GLY A 93 -5.05 -2.96 12.41
C GLY A 93 -3.91 -3.97 12.51
N GLU A 94 -3.13 -3.85 13.58
CA GLU A 94 -1.91 -4.63 13.85
C GLU A 94 -2.11 -6.14 13.67
N ARG A 95 -3.09 -6.74 14.36
CA ARG A 95 -3.35 -8.18 14.27
C ARG A 95 -3.60 -8.64 12.83
N ARG A 96 -4.42 -7.90 12.07
CA ARG A 96 -4.79 -8.29 10.71
C ARG A 96 -3.64 -8.08 9.73
N PHE A 97 -2.87 -7.00 9.89
CA PHE A 97 -1.66 -6.75 9.12
C PHE A 97 -0.69 -7.92 9.25
N TRP A 98 -0.33 -8.31 10.48
CA TRP A 98 0.65 -9.37 10.70
C TRP A 98 0.12 -10.76 10.31
N GLN A 99 -1.19 -11.01 10.47
CA GLN A 99 -1.82 -12.24 9.96
C GLN A 99 -1.73 -12.36 8.43
N ILE A 100 -2.02 -11.29 7.69
CA ILE A 100 -1.91 -11.32 6.22
C ILE A 100 -0.44 -11.46 5.81
N ALA A 101 0.45 -10.67 6.42
CA ALA A 101 1.88 -10.70 6.10
C ALA A 101 2.52 -12.08 6.35
N SER A 102 2.07 -12.84 7.36
CA SER A 102 2.60 -14.18 7.64
C SER A 102 2.12 -15.24 6.64
N GLN A 103 0.88 -15.10 6.15
CA GLN A 103 0.24 -16.02 5.20
C GLN A 103 0.64 -15.79 3.74
N GLU A 104 1.08 -14.58 3.40
CA GLU A 104 1.44 -14.24 2.03
C GLU A 104 2.79 -14.83 1.59
N VAL A 105 2.84 -15.26 0.33
CA VAL A 105 4.07 -15.71 -0.32
C VAL A 105 4.85 -14.48 -0.75
N VAL A 106 5.81 -14.08 0.07
CA VAL A 106 6.74 -12.99 -0.19
C VAL A 106 8.14 -13.53 -0.45
N THR A 107 9.02 -12.72 -1.05
CA THR A 107 10.43 -13.09 -1.20
C THR A 107 11.08 -13.26 0.19
N PRO A 108 12.09 -14.15 0.35
CA PRO A 108 12.79 -14.33 1.62
C PRO A 108 13.30 -13.01 2.20
N VAL A 109 13.87 -12.14 1.35
CA VAL A 109 14.39 -10.82 1.77
C VAL A 109 13.27 -9.90 2.25
N MET A 110 12.10 -9.89 1.60
CA MET A 110 10.96 -9.13 2.10
C MET A 110 10.50 -9.65 3.47
N ARG A 111 10.46 -10.97 3.66
CA ARG A 111 10.10 -11.60 4.94
C ARG A 111 11.06 -11.19 6.06
N GLU A 112 12.36 -11.25 5.81
CA GLU A 112 13.40 -10.80 6.75
C GLU A 112 13.22 -9.33 7.12
N PHE A 113 13.00 -8.46 6.12
CA PHE A 113 12.82 -7.03 6.36
C PHE A 113 11.53 -6.72 7.15
N LEU A 114 10.43 -7.38 6.83
CA LEU A 114 9.19 -7.26 7.59
C LEU A 114 9.38 -7.76 9.02
N ASN A 115 10.12 -8.84 9.23
CA ASN A 115 10.39 -9.37 10.57
C ASN A 115 11.32 -8.43 11.36
N TYR A 116 12.38 -7.91 10.73
CA TYR A 116 13.32 -6.96 11.32
C TYR A 116 12.61 -5.67 11.76
N TYR A 117 11.88 -5.03 10.85
CA TYR A 117 11.15 -3.79 11.19
C TYR A 117 9.91 -4.03 12.05
N GLY A 118 9.37 -5.25 12.01
CA GLY A 118 8.26 -5.69 12.86
C GLY A 118 8.67 -6.14 14.26
N GLY A 119 9.97 -6.29 14.54
CA GLY A 119 10.46 -6.78 15.83
C GLY A 119 10.13 -8.25 16.10
N GLY A 120 10.25 -9.13 15.10
CA GLY A 120 10.06 -10.59 15.27
C GLY A 120 8.63 -11.10 15.05
N ARG A 121 7.67 -10.21 14.76
CA ARG A 121 6.23 -10.54 14.71
C ARG A 121 5.82 -11.57 13.67
N LEU A 122 6.58 -11.73 12.58
CA LEU A 122 6.24 -12.75 11.58
C LEU A 122 6.57 -14.16 12.09
N GLU A 123 7.68 -14.30 12.82
CA GLU A 123 8.09 -15.56 13.41
C GLU A 123 7.19 -15.93 14.60
N SER A 124 6.81 -14.96 15.45
CA SER A 124 5.89 -15.23 16.56
C SER A 124 4.49 -15.71 16.13
N GLN A 125 4.04 -15.35 14.92
CA GLN A 125 2.79 -15.85 14.34
C GLN A 125 2.90 -17.28 13.79
N SER A 126 4.12 -17.78 13.59
CA SER A 126 4.39 -19.12 13.07
C SER A 126 4.38 -20.18 14.17
N ASP A 127 4.69 -19.76 15.40
CA ASP A 127 4.79 -20.62 16.59
C ASP A 127 3.43 -20.88 17.28
N GLU A 128 2.35 -20.19 16.88
CA GLU A 128 0.99 -20.43 17.38
C GLU A 128 0.23 -21.54 16.60
N LYS A 129 0.94 -22.45 15.93
CA LYS A 129 0.35 -23.60 15.21
C LYS A 129 0.35 -24.89 15.99
#